data_AF-A0A2G6JMM1-F1
#
_entry.id   AF-A0A2G6JMM1-F1
#
_cell.length_a   1.000
_cell.length_b   1.000
_cell.length_c   1.000
_cell.angle_alpha   90.00
_cell.angle_beta   90.00
_cell.angle_gamma   90.00
#
_symmetry.space_group_name_H-M   'P 1'
#
loop_
_entity.id
_entity.type
_entity.pdbx_description
1 polymer ?
#
loop_
_entity_poly.entity_id
_entity_poly.type
_entity_poly.pdbx_seq_one_letter_code
_entity_poly.pdbx_strand_id
1 'polypeptide(L)'
;MIARLRNWRHRVRRKPEYRTWSIDRDAGVYRVGDALIHRSEIRWIVAFKRDLMVTDQVCLGIAYGESTEEGALPTEYIEEDNPSFVPLLTEIEANFELKEAWREEVYYPPYEENWTVIWPREEEPSGDHKRQP
;
A
#
# COMPACT_ATOMS: atom_id res chain seq x y z
N MET A 1 14.04 9.39 4.77
CA MET A 1 13.03 8.91 3.80
C MET A 1 13.44 7.61 3.08
N ILE A 2 14.57 7.58 2.35
CA ILE A 2 14.97 6.43 1.49
C ILE A 2 15.25 5.11 2.24
N ALA A 3 15.74 5.16 3.48
CA ALA A 3 16.05 3.96 4.27
C ALA A 3 14.80 3.17 4.71
N ARG A 4 13.67 3.84 4.98
CA ARG A 4 12.41 3.18 5.40
C ARG A 4 11.76 2.41 4.24
N LEU A 5 11.92 2.90 3.00
CA LEU A 5 11.43 2.23 1.78
C LEU A 5 12.31 1.04 1.35
N ARG A 6 13.61 0.99 1.71
CA ARG A 6 14.46 -0.17 1.36
C ARG A 6 14.04 -1.47 2.06
N ASN A 7 13.53 -1.39 3.30
CA ASN A 7 13.04 -2.57 4.03
C ASN A 7 11.72 -3.13 3.47
N TRP A 8 10.98 -2.35 2.66
CA TRP A 8 9.76 -2.80 2.01
C TRP A 8 10.01 -3.88 0.95
N ARG A 9 11.06 -3.71 0.14
CA ARG A 9 11.43 -4.68 -0.92
C ARG A 9 11.63 -6.11 -0.41
N HIS A 10 12.07 -6.28 0.85
CA HIS A 10 12.24 -7.60 1.44
C HIS A 10 10.94 -8.22 1.98
N ARG A 11 9.96 -7.41 2.41
CA ARG A 11 8.69 -7.89 2.99
C ARG A 11 7.65 -8.28 1.94
N VAL A 12 7.67 -7.62 0.78
CA VAL A 12 6.81 -7.89 -0.39
C VAL A 12 7.04 -9.29 -1.00
N ARG A 13 8.12 -9.99 -0.62
CA ARG A 13 8.44 -11.35 -1.11
C ARG A 13 7.62 -12.47 -0.47
N ARG A 14 6.90 -12.22 0.64
CA ARG A 14 6.00 -13.24 1.19
C ARG A 14 4.72 -13.25 0.36
N LYS A 15 4.32 -14.44 -0.11
CA LYS A 15 3.03 -14.62 -0.79
C LYS A 15 1.93 -14.10 0.15
N PRO A 16 1.15 -13.07 -0.23
CA PRO A 16 -0.04 -12.70 0.51
C PRO A 16 -0.90 -13.94 0.73
N GLU A 17 -1.34 -14.12 1.98
CA GLU A 17 -2.41 -15.05 2.24
C GLU A 17 -3.66 -14.53 1.54
N TYR A 18 -4.40 -15.42 0.90
CA TYR A 18 -5.65 -15.04 0.25
C TYR A 18 -6.65 -14.61 1.33
N ARG A 19 -6.89 -13.29 1.44
CA ARG A 19 -7.78 -12.70 2.42
C ARG A 19 -8.89 -11.94 1.72
N THR A 20 -10.11 -12.07 2.22
CA THR A 20 -11.24 -11.28 1.75
C THR A 20 -11.18 -9.89 2.36
N TRP A 21 -11.27 -8.88 1.51
CA TRP A 21 -11.40 -7.50 1.96
C TRP A 21 -12.86 -7.09 1.96
N SER A 22 -13.28 -6.39 3.00
CA SER A 22 -14.57 -5.71 3.06
C SER A 22 -14.38 -4.22 3.29
N ILE A 23 -15.28 -3.42 2.71
CA ILE A 23 -15.18 -1.97 2.64
C ILE A 23 -16.44 -1.39 3.28
N ASP A 24 -16.24 -0.55 4.29
CA ASP A 24 -17.29 0.23 4.93
C ASP A 24 -17.09 1.69 4.53
N ARG A 25 -17.76 2.09 3.44
CA ARG A 25 -17.55 3.39 2.79
C ARG A 25 -17.93 4.56 3.69
N ASP A 26 -19.04 4.41 4.40
CA ASP A 26 -19.58 5.44 5.29
C ASP A 26 -18.66 5.67 6.49
N ALA A 27 -18.09 4.59 7.04
CA ALA A 27 -17.12 4.68 8.12
C ALA A 27 -15.69 5.03 7.65
N GLY A 28 -15.40 4.90 6.35
CA GLY A 28 -14.05 5.03 5.80
C GLY A 28 -13.10 3.97 6.35
N VAL A 29 -13.56 2.72 6.42
CA VAL A 29 -12.86 1.60 7.06
C VAL A 29 -12.72 0.41 6.11
N TYR A 30 -11.56 -0.22 6.13
CA TYR A 30 -11.28 -1.48 5.44
C TYR A 30 -11.07 -2.61 6.46
N ARG A 31 -11.58 -3.81 6.18
CA ARG A 31 -11.34 -5.00 7.02
C ARG A 31 -10.71 -6.11 6.21
N VAL A 32 -9.70 -6.76 6.76
CA VAL A 32 -8.99 -7.89 6.15
C VAL A 32 -8.48 -8.84 7.25
N GLY A 33 -9.00 -10.06 7.29
CA GLY A 33 -8.79 -10.95 8.44
C GLY A 33 -9.23 -10.26 9.75
N ASP A 34 -8.33 -10.19 10.73
CA ASP A 34 -8.56 -9.50 12.00
C ASP A 34 -8.18 -8.00 11.97
N ALA A 35 -7.63 -7.50 10.86
CA ALA A 35 -7.22 -6.12 10.74
C ALA A 35 -8.40 -5.20 10.43
N LEU A 36 -8.48 -4.10 11.17
CA LEU A 36 -9.38 -2.97 10.95
C LEU A 36 -8.53 -1.75 10.59
N ILE A 37 -8.64 -1.27 9.35
CA ILE A 37 -7.79 -0.20 8.82
C ILE A 37 -8.66 1.03 8.59
N HIS A 38 -8.47 2.08 9.38
CA HIS A 38 -9.11 3.35 9.09
C HIS A 38 -8.40 4.04 7.93
N ARG A 39 -9.17 4.63 7.00
CA ARG A 39 -8.61 5.42 5.89
C ARG A 39 -7.67 6.53 6.37
N SER A 40 -8.03 7.15 7.50
CA SER A 40 -7.22 8.16 8.20
C SER A 40 -5.94 7.63 8.82
N GLU A 41 -5.66 6.32 8.79
CA GLU A 41 -4.41 5.72 9.26
C GLU A 41 -3.50 5.27 8.11
N ILE A 42 -4.00 5.21 6.87
CA ILE A 42 -3.21 4.79 5.70
C ILE A 42 -2.08 5.79 5.44
N ARG A 43 -0.84 5.31 5.50
CA ARG A 43 0.37 6.10 5.29
C ARG A 43 0.89 5.99 3.87
N TRP A 44 0.85 4.80 3.29
CA TRP A 44 1.30 4.56 1.92
C TRP A 44 0.38 3.55 1.25
N ILE A 45 0.12 3.76 -0.03
CA ILE A 45 -0.42 2.75 -0.93
C ILE A 45 0.67 2.47 -1.95
N VAL A 46 1.02 1.20 -2.07
CA VAL A 46 2.03 0.74 -3.01
C VAL A 46 1.39 -0.21 -4.00
N ALA A 47 1.87 -0.17 -5.24
CA ALA A 47 1.57 -1.17 -6.24
C ALA A 47 2.85 -1.88 -6.63
N PHE A 48 2.75 -3.18 -6.88
CA PHE A 48 3.86 -3.96 -7.39
C PHE A 48 3.33 -5.14 -8.19
N LYS A 49 4.20 -5.71 -9.02
CA LYS A 49 3.91 -6.93 -9.75
C LYS A 49 4.66 -8.09 -9.11
N ARG A 50 4.01 -9.25 -9.08
CA ARG A 50 4.62 -10.53 -8.76
C ARG A 50 4.72 -11.33 -10.04
N ASP A 51 5.92 -11.71 -10.39
CA ASP A 51 6.16 -12.60 -11.51
C ASP A 51 5.84 -14.04 -11.09
N LEU A 52 4.81 -14.61 -11.70
CA LEU A 52 4.54 -16.05 -11.65
C LEU A 52 5.19 -16.70 -12.87
N MET A 53 5.31 -18.03 -12.85
CA MET A 53 5.97 -18.79 -13.92
C MET A 53 5.47 -18.48 -15.34
N VAL A 54 4.21 -18.05 -15.49
CA VAL A 54 3.54 -17.86 -16.79
C VAL A 54 2.71 -16.58 -16.87
N THR A 55 2.52 -15.87 -15.75
CA THR A 55 1.64 -14.71 -15.66
C THR A 55 2.22 -13.69 -14.72
N ASP A 56 1.90 -12.44 -14.99
CA ASP A 56 2.17 -11.34 -14.10
C ASP A 56 0.94 -11.09 -13.24
N GLN A 57 1.14 -10.88 -11.94
CA GLN A 57 0.05 -10.62 -11.02
C GLN A 57 0.30 -9.27 -10.34
N VAL A 58 -0.55 -8.29 -10.62
CA VAL A 58 -0.49 -7.00 -9.92
C VAL A 58 -1.00 -7.19 -8.49
N CYS A 59 -0.35 -6.48 -7.57
CA CYS A 59 -0.68 -6.48 -6.16
C CYS A 59 -0.70 -5.04 -5.64
N LEU A 60 -1.56 -4.80 -4.65
CA LEU A 60 -1.58 -3.58 -3.87
C LEU A 60 -1.14 -3.89 -2.44
N GLY A 61 -0.37 -2.98 -1.84
CA GLY A 61 -0.03 -2.99 -0.42
C GLY A 61 -0.54 -1.71 0.23
N ILE A 62 -1.27 -1.85 1.34
CA ILE A 62 -1.78 -0.74 2.13
C ILE A 62 -1.01 -0.70 3.45
N ALA A 63 -0.16 0.30 3.60
CA ALA A 63 0.58 0.57 4.83
C ALA A 63 -0.24 1.49 5.74
N TYR A 64 -0.39 1.16 7.02
CA TYR A 64 -1.22 1.94 7.93
C TYR A 64 -0.66 2.01 9.35
N GLY A 65 -1.22 2.94 10.14
CA GLY A 65 -0.92 3.09 11.55
C GLY A 65 0.44 3.74 11.82
N GLU A 66 1.08 3.27 12.89
CA GLU A 66 2.41 3.70 13.32
C GLU A 66 3.46 2.64 13.03
N SER A 67 4.72 3.08 13.00
CA SER A 67 5.84 2.17 12.83
C SER A 67 5.95 1.24 14.03
N THR A 68 6.08 -0.05 13.76
CA THR A 68 6.52 -1.03 14.76
C THR A 68 7.93 -0.72 15.27
N GLU A 69 8.35 -1.35 16.37
CA GLU A 69 9.69 -1.23 16.96
C GLU A 69 10.82 -1.51 15.95
N GLU A 70 10.54 -2.30 14.91
CA GLU A 70 11.46 -2.62 13.82
C GLU A 70 11.52 -1.56 12.70
N GLY A 71 10.84 -0.42 12.86
CA GLY A 71 10.84 0.64 11.85
C GLY A 71 9.90 0.41 10.66
N ALA A 72 9.07 -0.63 10.69
CA ALA A 72 8.17 -1.00 9.61
C ALA A 72 6.70 -0.72 9.95
N LEU A 73 5.93 -0.23 8.97
CA LEU A 73 4.48 -0.09 9.11
C LEU A 73 3.79 -1.45 8.92
N PRO A 74 2.74 -1.75 9.71
CA PRO A 74 1.77 -2.77 9.35
C PRO A 74 1.30 -2.61 7.91
N THR A 75 1.26 -3.71 7.16
CA THR A 75 0.90 -3.70 5.75
C THR A 75 0.06 -4.92 5.41
N GLU A 76 -1.07 -4.67 4.77
CA GLU A 76 -1.92 -5.72 4.22
C GLU A 76 -1.88 -5.64 2.69
N TYR A 77 -1.91 -6.81 2.06
CA TYR A 77 -1.73 -6.94 0.62
C TYR A 77 -2.96 -7.58 -0.02
N ILE A 78 -3.20 -7.25 -1.28
CA ILE A 78 -4.20 -7.91 -2.13
C ILE A 78 -3.64 -8.11 -3.53
N GLU A 79 -4.00 -9.23 -4.15
CA GLU A 79 -3.59 -9.62 -5.50
C GLU A 79 -4.75 -9.45 -6.49
N GLU A 80 -4.42 -9.18 -7.76
CA GLU A 80 -5.37 -8.85 -8.84
C GLU A 80 -6.46 -9.91 -9.10
N ASP A 81 -6.15 -11.18 -8.84
CA ASP A 81 -7.09 -12.31 -8.97
C ASP A 81 -8.03 -12.48 -7.76
N ASN A 82 -7.83 -11.70 -6.70
CA ASN A 82 -8.74 -11.66 -5.56
C ASN A 82 -10.04 -10.92 -5.95
N PRO A 83 -11.24 -11.48 -5.72
CA PRO A 83 -12.52 -10.83 -6.02
C PRO A 83 -12.71 -9.47 -5.37
N SER A 84 -12.05 -9.22 -4.23
CA SER A 84 -12.10 -7.92 -3.56
C SER A 84 -11.14 -6.88 -4.17
N PHE A 85 -10.28 -7.25 -5.12
CA PHE A 85 -9.27 -6.36 -5.70
C PHE A 85 -9.89 -5.19 -6.44
N VAL A 86 -10.77 -5.48 -7.40
CA VAL A 86 -11.44 -4.43 -8.19
C VAL A 86 -12.27 -3.50 -7.30
N PRO A 87 -13.15 -4.00 -6.40
CA PRO A 87 -13.86 -3.14 -5.46
C PRO A 87 -12.96 -2.26 -4.59
N LEU A 88 -11.85 -2.82 -4.08
CA LEU A 88 -10.91 -2.07 -3.25
C LEU A 88 -10.15 -1.03 -4.04
N LEU A 89 -9.68 -1.37 -5.24
CA LEU A 89 -8.98 -0.42 -6.11
C LEU A 89 -9.89 0.73 -6.52
N THR A 90 -11.15 0.46 -6.88
CA THR A 90 -12.15 1.51 -7.17
C THR A 90 -12.37 2.43 -5.97
N GLU A 91 -12.46 1.87 -4.75
CA GLU A 91 -12.58 2.68 -3.54
C GLU A 91 -11.33 3.54 -3.30
N ILE A 92 -10.14 2.98 -3.53
CA ILE A 92 -8.89 3.71 -3.39
C ILE A 92 -8.79 4.84 -4.42
N GLU A 93 -9.07 4.56 -5.69
CA GLU A 93 -9.09 5.55 -6.79
C GLU A 93 -10.09 6.69 -6.51
N ALA A 94 -11.20 6.41 -5.82
CA ALA A 94 -12.20 7.42 -5.47
C ALA A 94 -11.80 8.32 -4.29
N ASN A 95 -10.90 7.89 -3.42
CA ASN A 95 -10.60 8.58 -2.15
C ASN A 95 -9.15 9.07 -2.02
N PHE A 96 -8.27 8.66 -2.93
CA PHE A 96 -6.86 9.01 -2.90
C PHE A 96 -6.44 9.54 -4.27
N GLU A 97 -5.62 10.59 -4.26
CA GLU A 97 -5.00 11.12 -5.48
C GLU A 97 -3.81 10.24 -5.87
N LEU A 98 -4.10 9.17 -6.60
CA LEU A 98 -3.07 8.22 -7.01
C LEU A 98 -2.14 8.83 -8.06
N LYS A 99 -0.87 8.43 -8.00
CA LYS A 99 0.13 8.74 -9.02
C LYS A 99 -0.39 8.35 -10.41
N GLU A 100 -0.39 9.30 -11.33
CA GLU A 100 -0.77 9.06 -12.72
C GLU A 100 0.08 7.96 -13.35
N ALA A 101 -0.51 7.18 -14.27
CA ALA A 101 0.16 6.11 -15.01
C ALA A 101 0.86 5.04 -14.14
N TRP A 102 0.53 4.91 -12.84
CA TRP A 102 1.17 3.93 -11.96
C TRP A 102 1.08 2.49 -12.48
N ARG A 103 0.00 2.16 -13.22
CA ARG A 103 -0.15 0.84 -13.84
C ARG A 103 0.98 0.57 -14.82
N GLU A 104 1.32 1.54 -15.67
CA GLU A 104 2.39 1.39 -16.65
C GLU A 104 3.73 1.15 -15.97
N GLU A 105 4.00 1.85 -14.86
CA GLU A 105 5.21 1.65 -14.03
C GLU A 105 5.27 0.29 -13.34
N VAL A 106 4.15 -0.41 -13.21
CA VAL A 106 4.09 -1.73 -12.57
C VAL A 106 4.08 -2.86 -13.60
N TYR A 107 3.36 -2.68 -14.72
CA TYR A 107 3.23 -3.71 -15.75
C TYR A 107 4.46 -3.81 -16.66
N TYR A 108 5.06 -2.69 -17.06
CA TYR A 108 6.06 -2.69 -18.14
C TYR A 108 7.52 -2.89 -17.71
N PRO A 109 8.00 -2.37 -16.55
CA PRO A 109 9.40 -2.56 -16.19
C PRO A 109 9.78 -4.03 -15.97
N PRO A 110 11.01 -4.43 -16.35
CA PRO A 110 11.53 -5.76 -16.04
C PRO A 110 11.77 -5.93 -14.53
N TYR A 111 11.47 -7.14 -14.04
CA TYR A 111 11.65 -7.80 -12.72
C TYR A 111 12.21 -7.04 -11.48
N GLU A 112 13.12 -6.08 -11.60
CA GLU A 112 13.78 -5.45 -10.45
C GLU A 112 13.14 -4.10 -10.03
N GLU A 113 12.33 -3.49 -10.90
CA GLU A 113 11.74 -2.16 -10.70
C GLU A 113 10.21 -2.13 -10.73
N ASN A 114 9.55 -3.28 -10.71
CA ASN A 114 8.09 -3.42 -10.83
C ASN A 114 7.33 -3.11 -9.53
N TRP A 115 7.76 -2.08 -8.80
CA TRP A 115 7.08 -1.55 -7.62
C TRP A 115 7.10 -0.03 -7.64
N THR A 116 6.02 0.59 -7.17
CA THR A 116 5.92 2.04 -7.07
C THR A 116 5.02 2.43 -5.90
N VAL A 117 5.30 3.56 -5.27
CA VAL A 117 4.37 4.17 -4.32
C VAL A 117 3.34 4.92 -5.14
N ILE A 118 2.10 4.46 -5.11
CA ILE A 118 1.01 5.09 -5.86
C ILE A 118 0.34 6.19 -5.07
N TRP A 119 0.45 6.17 -3.74
CA TRP A 119 0.02 7.29 -2.92
C TRP A 119 0.85 7.36 -1.64
N PRO A 120 1.59 8.45 -1.40
CA PRO A 120 2.13 8.75 -0.10
C PRO A 120 1.21 9.69 0.68
N ARG A 121 1.06 9.45 1.99
CA ARG A 121 0.58 10.49 2.87
C ARG A 121 1.64 11.58 2.95
N GLU A 122 1.24 12.82 2.71
CA GLU A 122 2.05 13.97 3.06
C GLU A 122 2.33 13.93 4.56
N GLU A 123 3.58 13.68 4.95
CA GLU A 123 3.97 13.91 6.33
C GLU A 123 3.83 15.41 6.56
N GLU A 124 2.94 15.81 7.49
CA GLU A 124 2.95 17.20 7.96
C GLU A 124 4.40 17.53 8.33
N PRO A 125 4.96 18.67 7.86
CA PRO A 125 6.31 19.04 8.21
C PRO A 125 6.39 19.01 9.71
N SER A 126 7.20 18.09 10.26
CA SER A 126 7.39 17.94 11.69
C SER A 126 7.69 19.33 12.23
N GLY A 127 6.72 19.93 12.90
CA GLY A 127 6.83 21.28 13.40
C GLY A 127 8.02 21.29 14.33
N ASP A 128 9.16 21.77 13.83
CA ASP A 128 10.34 22.05 14.61
C ASP A 128 9.98 23.29 15.44
N HIS A 129 9.09 23.08 16.41
CA HIS A 129 8.78 23.97 17.50
C HIS A 129 9.99 23.98 18.44
N LYS A 130 11.11 24.50 17.95
CA LYS A 130 11.96 25.28 18.83
C LYS A 130 11.28 26.62 19.04
N ARG A 131 10.29 26.61 19.94
CA ARG A 131 9.94 27.80 20.71
C ARG A 131 11.20 28.21 21.47
N GLN A 132 11.83 29.29 20.99
CA GLN A 132 12.35 30.46 21.73
C GLN A 132 13.27 30.25 22.96
N PRO A 133 14.09 31.25 23.33
CA PRO A 133 14.07 32.68 22.96
C PRO A 133 15.16 33.12 21.96
#